data_AF-A0A2G6HY37-F1
#
_entry.id   AF-A0A2G6HY37-F1
#
_cell.length_a   1.000
_cell.length_b   1.000
_cell.length_c   1.000
_cell.angle_alpha   90.00
_cell.angle_beta   90.00
_cell.angle_gamma   90.00
#
_symmetry.space_group_name_H-M   'P 1'
#
loop_
_entity.id
_entity.type
_entity.pdbx_description
1 polymer ?
#
loop_
_entity_poly.entity_id
_entity_poly.type
_entity_poly.pdbx_seq_one_letter_code
_entity_poly.pdbx_strand_id
1 'polypeptide(L)'
;MMLEKKDIMEVLVKEDPVFGCVHQKYVDFSEDKKMRLAYEAREKKRRDELFLAFVEKRAEKRGEKRGIKKGLSQAAREMKRSGMAAERIQQFTGLSRAEIDAL
;
A
#
# COMPACT_ATOMS: atom_id res chain seq x y z
N MET A 1 -39.98 -20.49 -18.19
CA MET A 1 -39.29 -20.82 -16.92
C MET A 1 -37.83 -20.44 -17.11
N MET A 2 -37.32 -19.44 -16.37
CA MET A 2 -35.87 -19.18 -16.35
C MET A 2 -35.26 -20.18 -15.38
N LEU A 3 -34.46 -21.12 -15.88
CA LEU A 3 -33.63 -21.98 -15.04
C LEU A 3 -32.56 -21.12 -14.38
N GLU A 4 -32.34 -21.25 -13.07
CA GLU A 4 -31.23 -20.56 -12.43
C GLU A 4 -29.91 -21.14 -12.94
N LYS A 5 -28.81 -20.37 -12.83
CA LYS A 5 -27.48 -20.81 -13.32
C LYS A 5 -27.06 -22.18 -12.78
N LYS A 6 -27.50 -22.51 -11.56
CA LYS A 6 -27.24 -23.80 -10.91
C LYS A 6 -28.02 -24.94 -11.59
N ASP A 7 -29.27 -24.68 -11.96
CA ASP A 7 -30.12 -25.65 -12.66
C ASP A 7 -29.64 -25.91 -14.10
N ILE A 8 -29.16 -24.86 -14.78
CA ILE A 8 -28.56 -24.98 -16.12
C ILE A 8 -27.30 -25.85 -16.07
N MET A 9 -26.45 -25.64 -15.07
CA MET A 9 -25.22 -26.42 -14.90
C MET A 9 -25.53 -27.89 -14.61
N GLU A 10 -26.52 -28.18 -13.76
CA GLU A 10 -26.95 -29.56 -13.51
C GLU A 10 -27.46 -30.27 -14.76
N VAL A 11 -28.25 -29.59 -15.60
CA VAL A 11 -28.77 -30.17 -16.85
C VAL A 11 -27.62 -30.45 -17.82
N LEU A 12 -26.72 -29.48 -18.04
CA LEU A 12 -25.60 -29.63 -18.97
C LEU A 12 -24.62 -30.74 -18.55
N VAL A 13 -24.34 -30.87 -17.25
CA VAL A 13 -23.45 -31.90 -16.70
C VAL A 13 -24.05 -33.30 -16.83
N LYS A 14 -25.39 -33.42 -16.75
CA LYS A 14 -26.11 -34.70 -16.88
C LYS A 14 -26.30 -35.14 -18.33
N GLU A 15 -26.56 -34.19 -19.23
CA GLU A 15 -26.90 -34.50 -20.63
C GLU A 15 -25.67 -34.75 -21.50
N ASP A 16 -24.52 -34.17 -21.19
CA ASP A 16 -23.31 -34.29 -21.99
C ASP A 16 -22.11 -34.82 -21.16
N PRO A 17 -21.58 -36.01 -21.51
CA PRO A 17 -20.41 -36.58 -20.85
C PRO A 17 -19.16 -35.69 -20.87
N VAL A 18 -18.98 -34.85 -21.89
CA VAL A 18 -17.87 -33.90 -21.99
C VAL A 18 -18.02 -32.83 -20.93
N PHE A 19 -19.21 -32.24 -20.79
CA PHE A 19 -19.47 -31.24 -19.76
C PHE A 19 -19.37 -31.84 -18.35
N GLY A 20 -19.78 -33.09 -18.15
CA GLY A 20 -19.55 -33.80 -16.88
C GLY A 20 -18.07 -33.98 -16.55
N CYS A 21 -17.25 -34.41 -17.50
CA CYS A 21 -15.80 -34.56 -17.31
C CYS A 21 -15.11 -33.23 -17.03
N VAL A 22 -15.46 -32.17 -17.76
CA VAL A 22 -14.92 -30.82 -17.55
C VAL A 22 -15.32 -30.28 -16.18
N HIS A 23 -16.58 -30.47 -15.77
CA HIS A 23 -17.06 -30.04 -14.47
C HIS A 23 -16.31 -30.75 -13.33
N GLN A 24 -16.14 -32.08 -13.42
CA GLN A 24 -15.40 -32.84 -12.40
C GLN A 24 -13.94 -32.37 -12.32
N LYS A 25 -13.24 -32.21 -13.45
CA LYS A 25 -11.86 -31.69 -13.45
C LYS A 25 -11.77 -30.29 -12.85
N TYR A 26 -12.77 -29.44 -13.09
CA TYR A 26 -12.84 -28.12 -12.48
C TYR A 26 -13.05 -28.18 -10.97
N VAL A 27 -13.96 -29.04 -10.50
CA VAL A 27 -14.19 -29.29 -9.07
C VAL A 27 -12.90 -29.79 -8.43
N ASP A 28 -12.29 -30.84 -8.98
CA ASP A 28 -11.04 -31.43 -8.49
C ASP A 28 -9.93 -30.36 -8.40
N PHE A 29 -9.80 -29.52 -9.42
CA PHE A 29 -8.83 -28.42 -9.42
C PHE A 29 -9.15 -27.35 -8.37
N SER A 30 -10.42 -26.98 -8.22
CA SER A 30 -10.86 -25.94 -7.26
C SER A 30 -10.80 -26.41 -5.80
N GLU A 31 -10.99 -27.71 -5.59
CA GLU A 31 -10.97 -28.39 -4.29
C GLU A 31 -9.58 -28.90 -3.90
N ASP A 32 -8.62 -28.93 -4.82
CA ASP A 32 -7.23 -29.25 -4.52
C ASP A 32 -6.65 -28.22 -3.52
N LYS A 33 -6.61 -28.67 -2.27
CA LYS A 33 -6.10 -27.90 -1.14
C LYS A 33 -4.66 -27.43 -1.35
N LYS A 34 -3.80 -28.22 -2.01
CA LYS A 34 -2.40 -27.84 -2.27
C LYS A 34 -2.35 -26.68 -3.27
N MET A 35 -3.13 -26.77 -4.35
CA MET A 35 -3.20 -25.70 -5.35
C MET A 35 -3.78 -24.40 -4.78
N ARG A 36 -4.83 -24.51 -3.95
CA ARG A 36 -5.42 -23.37 -3.24
C ARG A 36 -4.41 -22.69 -2.32
N LEU A 37 -3.71 -23.46 -1.49
CA LEU A 37 -2.67 -22.92 -0.60
C LEU A 37 -1.52 -22.26 -1.37
N ALA A 38 -1.09 -22.86 -2.48
CA ALA A 38 -0.07 -22.28 -3.34
C ALA A 38 -0.52 -20.94 -3.95
N TYR A 39 -1.79 -20.84 -4.36
CA TYR A 39 -2.38 -19.60 -4.85
C TYR A 39 -2.45 -18.53 -3.75
N GLU A 40 -2.97 -18.87 -2.56
CA GLU A 40 -3.06 -17.96 -1.42
C GLU A 40 -1.68 -17.45 -0.98
N ALA A 41 -0.66 -18.31 -0.98
CA ALA A 41 0.71 -17.93 -0.66
C ALA A 41 1.29 -16.94 -1.69
N ARG A 42 1.03 -17.13 -2.99
CA ARG A 42 1.44 -16.19 -4.04
C ARG A 42 0.76 -14.84 -3.88
N GLU A 43 -0.55 -14.83 -3.64
CA GLU A 43 -1.31 -13.58 -3.47
C GLU A 43 -0.96 -12.87 -2.15
N LYS A 44 -0.63 -13.63 -1.10
CA LYS A 44 -0.06 -13.06 0.13
C LYS A 44 1.29 -12.39 -0.16
N LYS A 45 2.22 -13.08 -0.82
CA LYS A 45 3.52 -12.52 -1.20
C LYS A 45 3.37 -11.23 -2.01
N ARG A 46 2.51 -11.24 -3.04
CA ARG A 46 2.22 -10.06 -3.87
C ARG A 46 1.71 -8.89 -3.03
N ARG A 47 0.77 -9.15 -2.11
CA ARG A 47 0.23 -8.11 -1.21
C ARG A 47 1.29 -7.56 -0.27
N ASP A 48 2.12 -8.44 0.31
CA ASP A 48 3.19 -8.05 1.22
C ASP A 48 4.25 -7.18 0.49
N GLU A 49 4.64 -7.55 -0.72
CA GLU A 49 5.55 -6.76 -1.57
C GLU A 49 4.99 -5.38 -1.89
N LEU A 50 3.72 -5.30 -2.31
CA LEU A 50 3.05 -4.02 -2.57
C LEU A 50 2.94 -3.16 -1.31
N PHE A 51 2.64 -3.77 -0.17
CA PHE A 51 2.56 -3.09 1.10
C PHE A 51 3.92 -2.51 1.52
N LEU A 52 5.00 -3.29 1.41
CA LEU A 52 6.35 -2.84 1.71
C LEU A 52 6.75 -1.64 0.83
N ALA A 53 6.57 -1.73 -0.48
CA ALA A 53 6.86 -0.62 -1.40
C ALA A 53 6.08 0.66 -1.05
N PHE A 54 4.80 0.51 -0.67
CA PHE A 54 3.99 1.64 -0.22
C PHE A 54 4.51 2.25 1.09
N VAL A 55 4.87 1.40 2.07
CA VAL A 55 5.39 1.82 3.37
C VAL A 55 6.73 2.54 3.21
N GLU A 56 7.66 2.00 2.42
CA GLU A 56 8.96 2.61 2.12
C GLU A 56 8.80 4.00 1.53
N LYS A 57 7.99 4.14 0.47
CA LYS A 57 7.70 5.44 -0.16
C LYS A 57 7.10 6.44 0.82
N ARG A 58 6.22 5.98 1.72
CA ARG A 58 5.61 6.84 2.73
C ARG A 58 6.61 7.21 3.83
N ALA A 59 7.47 6.28 4.23
CA ALA A 59 8.51 6.49 5.22
C ALA A 59 9.56 7.47 4.71
N GLU A 60 10.01 7.33 3.47
CA GLU A 60 10.94 8.24 2.80
C GLU A 60 10.37 9.66 2.75
N LYS A 61 9.16 9.85 2.22
CA LYS A 61 8.50 11.17 2.20
C LYS A 61 8.34 11.79 3.58
N ARG A 62 8.05 10.99 4.61
CA ARG A 62 7.97 11.46 5.99
C ARG A 62 9.36 11.83 6.53
N GLY A 63 10.37 11.02 6.21
CA GLY A 63 11.77 11.23 6.57
C GLY A 63 12.30 12.52 5.98
N GLU A 64 12.11 12.75 4.69
CA GLU A 64 12.50 13.97 3.98
C GLU A 64 11.86 15.21 4.60
N LYS A 65 10.53 15.21 4.80
CA LYS A 65 9.83 16.33 5.46
C LYS A 65 10.35 16.61 6.87
N ARG A 66 10.60 15.55 7.66
CA ARG A 66 11.17 15.68 9.01
C ARG A 66 12.61 16.20 8.95
N GLY A 67 13.41 15.75 7.99
CA GLY A 67 14.78 16.17 7.76
C GLY A 67 14.86 17.64 7.40
N ILE A 68 14.05 18.09 6.43
CA ILE A 68 13.93 19.50 6.05
C ILE A 68 13.55 20.35 7.26
N LYS A 69 12.49 19.97 8.01
CA LYS A 69 12.08 20.74 9.20
C LYS A 69 13.19 20.83 10.24
N LYS A 70 13.85 19.72 10.56
CA LYS A 70 14.98 19.70 11.52
C LYS A 70 16.15 20.55 11.04
N GLY A 71 16.50 20.46 9.76
CA GLY A 71 17.58 21.24 9.15
C GLY A 71 17.29 22.75 9.18
N LEU A 72 16.07 23.16 8.85
CA LEU A 72 15.64 24.56 8.93
C LEU A 72 15.66 25.08 10.37
N SER A 73 15.17 24.29 11.33
CA SER A 73 15.26 24.66 12.75
C SER A 73 16.70 24.78 13.25
N GLN A 74 17.59 23.88 12.83
CA GLN A 74 19.00 23.95 13.19
C GLN A 74 19.67 25.19 12.56
N ALA A 75 19.44 25.44 11.27
CA ALA A 75 19.96 26.62 10.58
C ALA A 75 19.46 27.91 11.24
N ALA A 76 18.17 28.00 11.56
CA ALA A 76 17.59 29.14 12.27
C ALA A 76 18.23 29.37 13.64
N ARG A 77 18.50 28.30 14.41
CA ARG A 77 19.18 28.40 15.70
C ARG A 77 20.60 28.97 15.55
N GLU A 78 21.34 28.51 14.56
CA GLU A 78 22.70 29.01 14.28
C GLU A 78 22.67 30.48 13.82
N MET A 79 21.71 30.86 12.97
CA MET A 79 21.49 32.26 12.55
C MET A 79 21.11 33.16 13.74
N LYS A 80 20.26 32.68 14.64
CA LYS A 80 19.90 33.41 15.88
C LYS A 80 21.13 33.58 16.76
N ARG A 81 21.96 32.55 16.90
CA ARG A 81 23.22 32.62 17.67
C ARG A 81 24.23 33.60 17.06
N SER A 82 24.23 33.77 15.73
CA SER A 82 25.09 34.77 15.07
C SER A 82 24.54 36.19 15.10
N GLY A 83 23.42 36.43 15.81
CA GLY A 83 22.82 37.76 15.97
C GLY A 83 21.97 38.20 14.78
N MET A 84 21.59 37.30 13.89
CA MET A 84 20.70 37.63 12.77
C MET A 84 19.31 38.01 13.28
N ALA A 85 18.77 39.12 12.76
CA ALA A 85 17.41 39.55 13.07
C ALA A 85 16.39 38.47 12.66
N ALA A 86 15.43 38.20 13.53
CA ALA A 86 14.49 37.10 13.31
C ALA A 86 13.61 37.29 12.06
N GLU A 87 13.36 38.51 11.59
CA GLU A 87 12.69 38.76 10.29
C GLU A 87 13.47 38.16 9.11
N ARG A 88 14.80 38.30 9.11
CA ARG A 88 15.67 37.67 8.09
C ARG A 88 15.67 36.15 8.24
N ILE A 89 15.68 35.63 9.46
CA ILE A 89 15.61 34.19 9.71
C ILE A 89 14.29 33.63 9.17
N GLN A 90 13.16 34.32 9.38
CA GLN A 90 11.86 33.94 8.79
C GLN A 90 11.95 33.90 7.26
N GLN A 91 12.55 34.93 6.65
CA GLN A 91 12.70 34.99 5.19
C GLN A 91 13.50 33.81 4.62
N PHE A 92 14.58 33.38 5.29
CA PHE A 92 15.43 32.29 4.81
C PHE A 92 14.92 30.89 5.15
N THR A 93 14.23 30.73 6.27
CA THR A 93 13.84 29.40 6.79
C THR A 93 12.36 29.09 6.65
N GLY A 94 11.53 30.10 6.39
CA GLY A 94 10.07 29.98 6.34
C GLY A 94 9.42 29.65 7.69
N LEU A 95 10.20 29.63 8.77
CA LEU A 95 9.68 29.40 10.13
C LEU A 95 8.85 30.60 10.60
N SER A 96 7.84 30.32 11.41
CA SER A 96 7.07 31.37 12.06
C SER A 96 7.90 32.09 13.13
N ARG A 97 7.49 33.30 13.49
CA ARG A 97 8.18 34.08 14.53
C ARG A 97 8.18 33.34 15.87
N ALA A 98 7.04 32.74 16.22
CA ALA A 98 6.91 31.92 17.42
C ALA A 98 7.86 30.72 17.42
N GLU A 99 8.04 30.04 16.28
CA GLU A 99 9.00 28.94 16.16
C GLU A 99 10.44 29.43 16.38
N ILE A 100 10.83 30.57 15.79
CA ILE A 100 12.19 31.12 15.94
C ILE A 100 12.45 31.61 17.36
N ASP A 101 11.47 32.26 17.99
CA ASP A 101 11.61 32.75 19.36
C ASP A 101 11.76 31.59 20.35
N ALA A 102 11.14 30.43 20.07
CA ALA A 102 11.25 29.20 20.85
C ALA A 102 12.52 28.35 20.60
N LEU A 103 13.35 28.68 19.58
CA LEU A 103 14.60 27.97 19.26
C LEU A 103 15.79 28.34 20.15
#